data_AF-A0A523UFD0-F1
#
_entry.id   AF-A0A523UFD0-F1
#
_cell.length_a   1.000
_cell.length_b   1.000
_cell.length_c   1.000
_cell.angle_alpha   90.00
_cell.angle_beta   90.00
_cell.angle_gamma   90.00
#
_symmetry.space_group_name_H-M   'P 1'
#
loop_
_entity.id
_entity.type
_entity.pdbx_description
1 polymer ?
#
loop_
_entity_poly.entity_id
_entity_poly.type
_entity_poly.pdbx_seq_one_letter_code
_entity_poly.pdbx_strand_id
1 'polypeptide(L)' 'MNNDITGPVDEVTNVKVDLGSRIIMTGNEVLGTADNISIEVAESTLEELEKLKSAYEIRLVKMLGESGAGE' A
#
# COMPACT_ATOMS: atom_id res chain seq x y z
N MET A 1 8.65 12.42 -37.57
CA MET A 1 7.86 11.41 -36.84
C MET A 1 8.14 11.62 -35.37
N ASN A 2 7.06 11.67 -34.58
CA ASN A 2 6.96 12.44 -33.34
C ASN A 2 7.87 11.90 -32.24
N ASN A 3 8.50 12.82 -31.50
CA ASN A 3 9.31 12.52 -30.33
C ASN A 3 8.46 11.77 -29.29
N ASP A 4 8.89 10.57 -28.92
CA ASP A 4 8.51 9.91 -27.67
C ASP A 4 8.94 10.80 -26.50
N ILE A 5 8.01 11.60 -25.97
CA ILE A 5 8.17 12.27 -24.68
C ILE A 5 7.67 11.28 -23.63
N THR A 6 8.54 10.37 -23.20
CA THR A 6 8.32 9.60 -21.96
C THR A 6 8.86 10.43 -20.80
N GLY A 7 8.10 11.46 -20.38
CA GLY A 7 8.34 12.12 -19.10
C GLY A 7 8.08 11.14 -17.94
N PRO A 8 8.64 11.38 -16.73
CA PRO A 8 8.32 10.56 -15.58
C PRO A 8 6.82 10.65 -15.32
N VAL A 9 6.16 9.49 -15.35
CA VAL A 9 4.73 9.35 -15.12
C VAL A 9 4.42 9.68 -13.65
N ASP A 10 4.15 10.95 -13.37
CA ASP A 10 3.58 11.49 -12.12
C ASP A 10 4.03 10.77 -10.83
N GLU A 11 5.29 10.95 -10.47
CA GLU A 11 5.84 10.53 -9.18
C GLU A 11 5.22 11.35 -8.04
N VAL A 12 4.81 10.67 -6.97
CA VAL A 12 4.23 11.26 -5.76
C VAL A 12 4.99 10.79 -4.53
N THR A 13 5.22 11.70 -3.60
CA THR A 13 5.97 11.44 -2.37
C THR A 13 5.17 11.80 -1.12
N ASN A 14 5.40 11.07 -0.04
CA ASN A 14 4.80 11.29 1.29
C ASN A 14 3.27 11.40 1.27
N VAL A 15 2.61 10.47 0.57
CA VAL A 15 1.16 10.46 0.42
C VAL A 15 0.52 9.54 1.46
N LYS A 16 -0.54 10.04 2.10
CA LYS A 16 -1.44 9.20 2.90
C LYS A 16 -2.53 8.62 2.00
N VAL A 17 -2.63 7.30 1.96
CA VAL A 17 -3.62 6.59 1.14
C VAL A 17 -4.65 5.92 2.05
N ASP A 18 -5.92 6.23 1.84
CA ASP A 18 -7.04 5.52 2.45
C ASP A 18 -7.43 4.32 1.59
N LEU A 19 -7.43 3.13 2.19
CA LEU A 19 -7.75 1.86 1.54
C LEU A 19 -9.22 1.44 1.76
N GLY A 20 -9.99 2.20 2.55
CA GLY A 20 -11.35 1.86 2.93
C GLY A 20 -11.44 0.61 3.81
N SER A 21 -12.60 -0.04 3.80
CA SER A 21 -12.86 -1.26 4.57
C SER A 21 -12.14 -2.48 3.99
N ARG A 22 -11.48 -3.25 4.85
CA ARG A 22 -10.77 -4.49 4.52
C ARG A 22 -11.09 -5.58 5.54
N ILE A 23 -10.94 -6.84 5.12
CA ILE A 23 -11.04 -8.01 6.01
C ILE A 23 -9.64 -8.32 6.54
N ILE A 24 -9.54 -8.60 7.83
CA ILE A 24 -8.30 -9.05 8.47
C ILE A 24 -8.30 -10.57 8.52
N MET A 25 -7.29 -11.18 7.90
CA MET A 25 -7.13 -12.63 7.82
C MET A 25 -5.76 -13.07 8.37
N THR A 26 -5.72 -14.23 9.03
CA THR A 26 -4.49 -14.94 9.39
C THR A 26 -4.49 -16.31 8.71
N GLY A 27 -3.69 -16.45 7.66
CA GLY A 27 -3.82 -17.58 6.74
C GLY A 27 -5.20 -17.57 6.08
N ASN A 28 -5.98 -18.64 6.25
CA ASN A 28 -7.32 -18.77 5.70
C ASN A 28 -8.44 -18.41 6.71
N GLU A 29 -8.07 -17.96 7.91
CA GLU A 29 -9.02 -17.61 8.96
C GLU A 29 -9.36 -16.12 8.93
N VAL A 30 -10.65 -15.79 8.92
CA VAL A 30 -11.16 -14.42 9.03
C VAL A 30 -11.26 -14.04 10.50
N LEU A 31 -10.51 -13.02 10.92
CA LEU A 31 -10.48 -12.56 12.31
C LEU A 31 -11.33 -11.32 12.55
N GLY A 32 -11.64 -10.55 11.49
CA GLY A 32 -12.50 -9.37 11.61
C GLY A 32 -12.44 -8.45 10.41
N THR A 33 -12.93 -7.23 10.60
CA THR A 33 -12.90 -6.14 9.62
C THR A 33 -12.11 -4.97 10.18
N ALA A 34 -11.45 -4.24 9.29
CA ALA A 34 -10.77 -2.99 9.60
C ALA A 34 -11.27 -1.93 8.62
N ASP A 35 -11.78 -0.83 9.16
CA ASP A 35 -12.30 0.29 8.38
C ASP A 35 -11.28 1.43 8.31
N ASN A 36 -11.21 2.08 7.15
CA ASN A 36 -10.38 3.28 6.89
C ASN A 36 -8.89 3.09 7.18
N ILE A 37 -8.32 1.95 6.75
CA ILE A 37 -6.89 1.71 6.87
C ILE A 37 -6.16 2.79 6.06
N SER A 38 -5.37 3.60 6.76
CA SER A 38 -4.48 4.57 6.13
C SER A 38 -3.06 4.06 6.13
N ILE A 39 -2.35 4.23 5.02
CA ILE A 39 -0.92 3.93 4.90
C ILE A 39 -0.16 5.17 4.42
N GLU A 40 1.10 5.27 4.84
CA GLU A 40 2.03 6.29 4.38
C GLU A 40 2.92 5.70 3.28
N VAL A 41 2.89 6.31 2.11
CA VAL A 41 3.68 5.90 0.94
C VAL A 41 4.77 6.93 0.73
N ALA A 42 6.03 6.49 0.86
CA ALA A 42 7.19 7.37 0.75
C ALA A 42 7.38 7.91 -0.68
N GLU A 43 7.34 7.02 -1.68
CA GLU A 43 7.48 7.35 -3.10
C GLU A 43 6.74 6.30 -3.94
N SER A 44 5.97 6.72 -4.93
CA SER A 44 5.27 5.85 -5.89
C SER A 44 4.78 6.67 -7.09
N THR A 45 4.25 6.03 -8.12
CA THR A 45 3.53 6.70 -9.22
C THR A 45 2.03 6.74 -8.96
N LEU A 46 1.30 7.66 -9.60
CA LEU A 46 -0.17 7.67 -9.52
C LEU A 46 -0.80 6.33 -9.95
N GLU A 47 -0.25 5.68 -10.98
CA GLU A 47 -0.75 4.38 -11.45
C GLU A 47 -0.59 3.28 -10.39
N GLU A 48 0.55 3.26 -9.70
CA GLU A 48 0.80 2.33 -8.60
C GLU A 48 -0.11 2.59 -7.39
N LEU A 49 -0.39 3.85 -7.06
CA LEU A 49 -1.35 4.19 -6.01
C LEU A 49 -2.77 3.71 -6.36
N GLU A 50 -3.18 3.84 -7.62
CA GLU A 50 -4.48 3.34 -8.07
C GLU A 50 -4.54 1.80 -8.05
N LYS A 51 -3.45 1.12 -8.43
CA LYS A 51 -3.32 -0.34 -8.26
C LYS A 51 -3.46 -0.74 -6.79
N LEU A 52 -2.87 0.02 -5.87
CA LEU A 52 -2.94 -0.24 -4.43
C LEU A 52 -4.36 -0.07 -3.86
N LYS A 53 -5.07 1.01 -4.24
CA LYS A 53 -6.47 1.23 -3.81
C LYS A 53 -7.43 0.17 -4.34
N SER A 54 -7.23 -0.25 -5.60
CA SER A 54 -8.06 -1.23 -6.30
C SER A 54 -7.69 -2.68 -6.02
N ALA A 55 -6.57 -2.93 -5.32
CA ALA A 55 -6.11 -4.27 -5.01
C ALA A 55 -7.18 -5.05 -4.23
N TYR A 56 -7.47 -6.27 -4.69
CA TYR A 56 -8.35 -7.21 -4.00
C TYR A 56 -7.74 -7.69 -2.67
N GLU A 57 -6.43 -7.88 -2.65
CA GLU A 57 -5.66 -8.30 -1.48
C GLU A 57 -4.38 -7.47 -1.39
N ILE A 58 -4.02 -7.06 -0.17
CA ILE A 58 -2.77 -6.37 0.13
C ILE A 58 -2.04 -7.19 1.21
N ARG A 59 -0.81 -7.63 0.91
CA ARG A 59 -0.03 -8.43 1.84
C ARG A 59 0.81 -7.53 2.75
N LEU A 60 0.43 -7.46 4.02
CA LEU A 60 1.23 -6.81 5.06
C LEU A 60 2.26 -7.80 5.60
N VAL A 61 3.55 -7.45 5.51
CA VAL A 61 4.66 -8.27 5.99
C VAL A 61 5.32 -7.60 7.19
N LYS A 62 5.61 -8.36 8.25
CA LYS A 62 6.38 -7.85 9.38
C LYS A 62 7.85 -7.70 8.97
N MET A 63 8.47 -6.57 9.25
CA MET A 63 9.91 -6.38 9.05
C MET A 63 10.69 -7.35 9.94
N LEU A 64 11.56 -8.17 9.33
CA LEU A 64 12.45 -9.06 10.07
C LEU A 64 13.56 -8.23 10.72
N GLY A 65 13.67 -8.27 12.05
CA GLY A 65 14.67 -7.50 12.80
C GLY A 65 14.08 -6.46 13.76
N GLU A 66 12.77 -6.18 13.70
CA GLU A 66 12.04 -5.54 14.80
C GLU A 66 11.79 -6.59 15.90
N SER A 67 12.88 -7.09 16.48
CA SER A 67 12.86 -7.67 17.82
C SER A 67 12.41 -6.54 18.73
N GLY A 68 11.31 -6.75 19.45
CA GLY A 68 10.78 -5.75 20.36
C GLY A 68 11.88 -5.23 21.29
N ALA A 69 11.89 -3.92 21.52
CA ALA A 69 12.38 -3.42 22.80
C ALA A 69 11.59 -4.14 23.89
N GLY A 70 12.20 -5.17 24.48
CA GLY A 70 11.55 -6.13 25.35
C GLY A 70 12.50 -7.27 25.74
N GLU A 71 13.68 -6.88 26.23
CA GLU A 71 14.20 -7.49 27.46
C GLU A 71 13.51 -6.83 28.67
#